data_AF-A0A522DJB9-F1
#
_entry.id   AF-A0A522DJB9-F1
#
_cell.length_a   1.000
_cell.length_b   1.000
_cell.length_c   1.000
_cell.angle_alpha   90.00
_cell.angle_beta   90.00
_cell.angle_gamma   90.00
#
_symmetry.space_group_name_H-M   'P 1'
#
loop_
_entity.id
_entity.type
_entity.pdbx_description
1 polymer ?
#
loop_
_entity_poly.entity_id
_entity_poly.type
_entity_poly.pdbx_seq_one_letter_code
_entity_poly.pdbx_strand_id
1 'polypeptide(L)'
;LGADLIQPLSWAMDSRGIYYDATQASDLEYILQTTVFDNALLERAGHLRERLVAHDLTKYNVGTTQWQRPEYETARQTVILVPGQVESDASLTFGAPGIRRNLDLLTAVRAANPDGYIVYKPHPDVVAGLRHKGQDEDQAKRWCDEIVVDISMGYLLAQVDEVHTLTSLAGFEALLRGKKVVCYGLPFYAGWGLTEDLLSLERRARKLALNELIAGVLILYPTYVSRTTGKFTTPERALDELLDWRAHNAPTLPYWRKALRWLLKLEMRINDYCKRIRQ
;
A
#
# COMPACT_ATOMS: atom_id res chain seq x y z
N LEU A 1 -5.45 -1.54 -10.92
CA LEU A 1 -4.08 -1.33 -11.45
C LEU A 1 -3.31 -2.64 -11.34
N GLY A 2 -2.32 -2.90 -12.20
CA GLY A 2 -1.64 -4.19 -12.26
C GLY A 2 -2.30 -5.17 -13.23
N ALA A 3 -2.72 -6.34 -12.73
CA ALA A 3 -3.23 -7.46 -13.54
C ALA A 3 -4.46 -7.16 -14.43
N ASP A 4 -5.12 -6.02 -14.19
CA ASP A 4 -6.32 -5.58 -14.92
C ASP A 4 -6.04 -4.63 -16.09
N LEU A 5 -4.77 -4.23 -16.29
CA LEU A 5 -4.31 -3.38 -17.40
C LEU A 5 -5.12 -2.08 -17.56
N ILE A 6 -5.62 -1.53 -16.46
CA ILE A 6 -6.29 -0.22 -16.45
C ILE A 6 -5.22 0.86 -16.62
N GLN A 7 -5.40 1.73 -17.62
CA GLN A 7 -4.49 2.83 -17.89
C GLN A 7 -4.35 3.73 -16.64
N PRO A 8 -3.11 3.96 -16.15
CA PRO A 8 -2.89 4.77 -14.97
C PRO A 8 -3.15 6.26 -15.25
N LEU A 9 -3.75 6.94 -14.27
CA LEU A 9 -3.95 8.39 -14.24
C LEU A 9 -2.73 9.16 -13.72
N SER A 10 -1.80 8.45 -13.08
CA SER A 10 -0.66 9.01 -12.35
C SER A 10 0.59 8.20 -12.64
N TRP A 11 1.70 8.89 -12.88
CA TRP A 11 2.99 8.31 -13.22
C TRP A 11 4.08 8.90 -12.33
N ALA A 12 4.82 8.04 -11.65
CA ALA A 12 6.08 8.43 -11.02
C ALA A 12 7.17 8.42 -12.09
N MET A 13 7.78 9.58 -12.34
CA MET A 13 8.91 9.73 -13.23
C MET A 13 10.09 10.19 -12.38
N ASP A 14 11.13 9.37 -12.29
CA ASP A 14 12.25 9.59 -11.38
C ASP A 14 13.57 9.44 -12.14
N SER A 15 14.39 10.48 -12.05
CA SER A 15 15.67 10.60 -12.75
C SER A 15 16.88 10.24 -11.88
N ARG A 16 16.72 10.17 -10.56
CA ARG A 16 17.78 9.85 -9.59
C ARG A 16 17.73 8.38 -9.17
N GLY A 17 16.54 7.80 -9.09
CA GLY A 17 16.31 6.43 -8.65
C GLY A 17 14.84 6.06 -8.79
N ILE A 18 14.23 5.58 -7.70
CA ILE A 18 12.80 5.35 -7.62
C ILE A 18 12.35 5.34 -6.16
N TYR A 19 11.17 5.89 -5.86
CA TYR A 19 10.67 6.09 -4.49
C TYR A 19 10.76 4.88 -3.53
N TYR A 20 10.63 3.65 -4.04
CA TYR A 20 10.65 2.45 -3.19
C TYR A 20 12.05 1.88 -2.94
N ASP A 21 13.06 2.40 -3.62
CA ASP A 21 14.46 1.96 -3.48
C ASP A 21 15.16 2.80 -2.40
N ALA A 22 15.45 2.17 -1.26
CA ALA A 22 16.13 2.83 -0.15
C ALA A 22 17.67 2.78 -0.28
N THR A 23 18.21 2.04 -1.27
CA THR A 23 19.66 1.86 -1.44
C THR A 23 20.34 3.10 -2.04
N GLN A 24 19.59 3.92 -2.77
CA GLN A 24 20.05 5.16 -3.39
C GLN A 24 19.00 6.27 -3.28
N ALA A 25 19.37 7.50 -3.60
CA ALA A 25 18.46 8.64 -3.52
C ALA A 25 17.44 8.61 -4.66
N SER A 26 16.25 9.14 -4.41
CA SER A 26 15.17 9.31 -5.39
C SER A 26 14.84 10.79 -5.58
N ASP A 27 14.17 11.12 -6.68
CA ASP A 27 13.62 12.47 -6.89
C ASP A 27 12.61 12.82 -5.79
N LEU A 28 11.82 11.83 -5.33
CA LEU A 28 10.93 12.02 -4.20
C LEU A 28 11.69 12.37 -2.92
N GLU A 29 12.75 11.64 -2.59
CA GLU A 29 13.57 11.94 -1.41
C GLU A 29 14.17 13.34 -1.49
N TYR A 30 14.66 13.74 -2.68
CA TYR A 30 15.16 15.08 -2.92
C TYR A 30 14.08 16.16 -2.71
N ILE A 31 12.88 15.95 -3.25
CA ILE A 31 11.72 16.84 -3.06
C ILE A 31 11.41 17.00 -1.57
N LEU A 32 11.31 15.88 -0.84
CA LEU A 32 10.97 15.87 0.58
C LEU A 32 12.05 16.52 1.45
N GLN A 33 13.31 16.31 1.10
CA GLN A 33 14.45 16.87 1.84
C GLN A 33 14.58 18.39 1.63
N THR A 34 14.40 18.88 0.40
CA THR A 34 14.85 20.23 0.01
C THR A 34 13.73 21.24 -0.24
N THR A 35 12.49 20.80 -0.46
CA THR A 35 11.38 21.72 -0.78
C THR A 35 11.03 22.60 0.43
N VAL A 36 10.86 23.90 0.17
CA VAL A 36 10.17 24.81 1.09
C VAL A 36 8.67 24.71 0.79
N PHE A 37 7.90 24.14 1.71
CA PHE A 37 6.46 23.97 1.56
C PHE A 37 5.75 25.22 2.08
N ASP A 38 5.29 26.08 1.17
CA ASP A 38 4.52 27.27 1.55
C ASP A 38 3.10 26.91 2.04
N ASN A 39 2.44 27.87 2.70
CA ASN A 39 1.12 27.65 3.28
C ASN A 39 0.08 27.25 2.23
N ALA A 40 0.15 27.80 1.01
CA ALA A 40 -0.80 27.48 -0.05
C ALA A 40 -0.69 26.02 -0.50
N LEU A 41 0.54 25.51 -0.64
CA LEU A 41 0.80 24.12 -0.97
C LEU A 41 0.36 23.18 0.17
N LEU A 42 0.59 23.58 1.43
CA LEU A 42 0.16 22.80 2.60
C LEU A 42 -1.36 22.74 2.74
N GLU A 43 -2.07 23.84 2.51
CA GLU A 43 -3.54 23.90 2.47
C GLU A 43 -4.09 23.01 1.35
N ARG A 44 -3.49 23.11 0.16
CA ARG A 44 -3.84 22.26 -0.99
C ARG A 44 -3.66 20.78 -0.68
N ALA A 45 -2.54 20.39 -0.06
CA ALA A 45 -2.28 19.02 0.37
C ALA A 45 -3.28 18.54 1.44
N GLY A 46 -3.61 19.40 2.40
CA GLY A 46 -4.62 19.13 3.43
C GLY A 46 -6.00 18.83 2.83
N HIS A 47 -6.48 19.68 1.92
CA HIS A 47 -7.75 19.47 1.23
C HIS A 47 -7.76 18.22 0.36
N LEU A 48 -6.66 17.94 -0.36
CA LEU A 48 -6.54 16.71 -1.15
C LEU A 48 -6.64 15.47 -0.25
N ARG A 49 -5.97 15.49 0.91
CA ARG A 49 -6.05 14.42 1.92
C ARG A 49 -7.48 14.19 2.40
N GLU A 50 -8.17 15.26 2.80
CA GLU A 50 -9.55 15.20 3.29
C GLU A 50 -10.46 14.55 2.25
N ARG A 51 -10.35 14.94 0.98
CA ARG A 51 -11.13 14.36 -0.11
C ARG A 51 -10.81 12.88 -0.35
N LEU A 52 -9.52 12.50 -0.34
CA LEU A 52 -9.11 11.10 -0.52
C LEU A 52 -9.66 10.19 0.59
N VAL A 53 -9.59 10.65 1.83
CA VAL A 53 -10.10 9.91 3.00
C VAL A 53 -11.64 9.84 2.98
N ALA A 54 -12.32 10.95 2.68
CA ALA A 54 -13.78 11.01 2.65
C ALA A 54 -14.41 10.09 1.59
N HIS A 55 -13.73 9.87 0.46
CA HIS A 55 -14.22 8.99 -0.61
C HIS A 55 -13.72 7.54 -0.51
N ASP A 56 -13.06 7.20 0.61
CA ASP A 56 -12.45 5.90 0.88
C ASP A 56 -11.59 5.37 -0.28
N LEU A 57 -10.81 6.26 -0.89
CA LEU A 57 -9.96 5.86 -2.01
C LEU A 57 -8.69 5.21 -1.50
N THR A 58 -8.43 4.02 -2.03
CA THR A 58 -7.19 3.26 -1.85
C THR A 58 -6.68 2.76 -3.20
N LYS A 59 -5.46 2.22 -3.24
CA LYS A 59 -4.90 1.57 -4.44
C LYS A 59 -5.81 0.46 -4.99
N TYR A 60 -6.53 -0.24 -4.11
CA TYR A 60 -7.46 -1.31 -4.45
C TYR A 60 -8.82 -1.09 -3.77
N ASN A 61 -9.78 -0.52 -4.51
CA ASN A 61 -11.13 -0.26 -4.02
C ASN A 61 -12.06 -1.49 -4.15
N VAL A 62 -11.61 -2.65 -3.67
CA VAL A 62 -12.34 -3.93 -3.73
C VAL A 62 -12.55 -4.50 -2.33
N GLY A 63 -13.62 -5.27 -2.15
CA GLY A 63 -13.96 -5.94 -0.89
C GLY A 63 -15.27 -5.44 -0.27
N THR A 64 -15.72 -6.12 0.78
CA THR A 64 -16.89 -5.78 1.57
C THR A 64 -16.52 -4.89 2.75
N THR A 65 -17.53 -4.25 3.35
CA THR A 65 -17.42 -3.53 4.62
C THR A 65 -17.98 -4.34 5.78
N GLN A 66 -18.03 -5.68 5.64
CA GLN A 66 -18.56 -6.58 6.65
C GLN A 66 -17.41 -7.17 7.46
N TRP A 67 -16.77 -6.32 8.24
CA TRP A 67 -15.84 -6.73 9.30
C TRP A 67 -16.23 -5.98 10.57
N GLN A 68 -16.31 -6.74 11.67
CA GLN A 68 -16.59 -6.21 12.99
C GLN A 68 -15.27 -6.17 13.74
N ARG A 69 -14.89 -4.97 14.17
CA ARG A 69 -13.77 -4.81 15.08
C ARG A 69 -14.03 -5.64 16.34
N PRO A 70 -13.07 -6.45 16.82
CA PRO A 70 -13.25 -7.26 18.02
C PRO A 70 -13.65 -6.36 19.20
N GLU A 71 -14.70 -6.77 19.91
CA GLU A 71 -15.09 -6.16 21.17
C GLU A 71 -14.09 -6.58 22.25
N TYR A 72 -13.62 -5.63 23.04
CA TYR A 72 -12.60 -5.89 24.04
C TYR A 72 -13.21 -5.92 25.44
N GLU A 73 -12.88 -6.98 26.20
CA GLU A 73 -13.18 -7.04 27.63
C GLU A 73 -12.31 -6.06 28.44
N THR A 74 -11.16 -5.63 27.90
CA THR A 74 -10.28 -4.64 28.53
C THR A 74 -9.91 -3.52 27.55
N ALA A 75 -9.93 -2.27 28.03
CA ALA A 75 -9.59 -1.08 27.24
C ALA A 75 -8.11 -1.00 26.77
N ARG A 76 -7.33 -2.08 26.88
CA ARG A 76 -5.88 -2.12 26.59
C ARG A 76 -5.50 -2.84 25.30
N GLN A 77 -6.43 -3.49 24.62
CA GLN A 77 -6.11 -4.26 23.42
C GLN A 77 -6.07 -3.37 22.17
N THR A 78 -4.89 -3.31 21.55
CA THR A 78 -4.63 -2.55 20.31
C THR A 78 -4.93 -3.43 19.11
N VAL A 79 -5.78 -2.97 18.17
CA VAL A 79 -5.97 -3.66 16.88
C VAL A 79 -4.83 -3.27 15.94
N ILE A 80 -4.07 -4.26 15.49
CA ILE A 80 -2.92 -4.09 14.61
C ILE A 80 -3.21 -4.73 13.26
N LEU A 81 -3.15 -3.95 12.19
CA LEU A 81 -3.18 -4.48 10.82
C LEU A 81 -1.77 -4.77 10.32
N VAL A 82 -1.58 -5.99 9.80
CA VAL A 82 -0.39 -6.37 9.04
C VAL A 82 -0.78 -6.65 7.58
N PRO A 83 -0.49 -5.73 6.64
CA PRO A 83 -0.78 -5.94 5.23
C PRO A 83 0.30 -6.82 4.58
N GLY A 84 -0.12 -7.96 4.03
CA GLY A 84 0.73 -8.84 3.24
C GLY A 84 1.19 -8.19 1.94
N GLN A 85 2.40 -8.52 1.53
CA GLN A 85 3.02 -8.04 0.30
C GLN A 85 3.40 -9.21 -0.60
N VAL A 86 3.58 -8.95 -1.90
CA VAL A 86 4.16 -9.96 -2.80
C VAL A 86 5.65 -10.02 -2.49
N GLU A 87 6.17 -11.16 -2.01
CA GLU A 87 7.57 -11.29 -1.56
C GLU A 87 8.61 -11.02 -2.66
N SER A 88 8.21 -11.09 -3.93
CA SER A 88 9.05 -10.74 -5.09
C SER A 88 8.91 -9.29 -5.57
N ASP A 89 8.17 -8.45 -4.86
CA ASP A 89 8.02 -7.03 -5.20
C ASP A 89 9.38 -6.30 -5.04
N ALA A 90 9.71 -5.44 -6.01
CA ALA A 90 10.95 -4.66 -5.98
C ALA A 90 11.06 -3.77 -4.73
N SER A 91 9.93 -3.28 -4.21
CA SER A 91 9.88 -2.51 -2.97
C SER A 91 10.35 -3.31 -1.74
N LEU A 92 10.27 -4.64 -1.74
CA LEU A 92 10.87 -5.46 -0.68
C LEU A 92 12.36 -5.66 -0.92
N THR A 93 12.74 -5.98 -2.17
CA THR A 93 14.15 -6.18 -2.54
C THR A 93 15.02 -4.96 -2.21
N PHE A 94 14.54 -3.76 -2.52
CA PHE A 94 15.30 -2.52 -2.39
C PHE A 94 14.90 -1.66 -1.18
N GLY A 95 13.75 -1.94 -0.56
CA GLY A 95 13.23 -1.19 0.58
C GLY A 95 13.26 -1.96 1.90
N ALA A 96 13.52 -3.26 1.93
CA ALA A 96 13.53 -4.07 3.15
C ALA A 96 14.89 -4.77 3.35
N PRO A 97 15.90 -4.10 3.93
CA PRO A 97 17.23 -4.70 4.09
C PRO A 97 17.28 -5.84 5.12
N GLY A 98 16.30 -5.92 6.03
CA GLY A 98 16.17 -6.99 7.03
C GLY A 98 15.11 -8.03 6.67
N ILE A 99 13.95 -7.95 7.33
CA ILE A 99 12.81 -8.85 7.11
C ILE A 99 12.30 -8.69 5.66
N ARG A 100 12.09 -9.80 4.94
CA ARG A 100 11.60 -9.77 3.55
C ARG A 100 10.40 -10.69 3.29
N ARG A 101 10.03 -11.52 4.26
CA ARG A 101 8.91 -12.46 4.16
C ARG A 101 7.74 -12.00 5.00
N ASN A 102 6.52 -12.30 4.55
CA ASN A 102 5.31 -11.93 5.28
C ASN A 102 5.23 -12.64 6.64
N LEU A 103 5.64 -13.92 6.69
CA LEU A 103 5.62 -14.70 7.93
C LEU A 103 6.61 -14.17 8.97
N ASP A 104 7.79 -13.74 8.52
CA ASP A 104 8.82 -13.15 9.39
C ASP A 104 8.34 -11.81 9.95
N LEU A 105 7.65 -10.99 9.13
CA LEU A 105 6.98 -9.77 9.59
C LEU A 105 5.92 -10.09 10.67
N LEU A 106 5.02 -11.03 10.40
CA LEU A 106 3.99 -11.43 11.38
C LEU A 106 4.60 -11.93 12.69
N THR A 107 5.66 -12.72 12.61
CA THR A 107 6.39 -13.22 13.77
C THR A 107 6.99 -12.07 14.58
N ALA A 108 7.63 -11.11 13.92
CA ALA A 108 8.20 -9.93 14.58
C ALA A 108 7.11 -9.05 15.22
N VAL A 109 5.99 -8.81 14.52
CA VAL A 109 4.87 -8.02 15.04
C VAL A 109 4.26 -8.70 16.27
N ARG A 110 4.05 -10.02 16.24
CA ARG A 110 3.56 -10.78 17.41
C ARG A 110 4.53 -10.70 18.58
N ALA A 111 5.83 -10.85 18.33
CA ALA A 111 6.84 -10.75 19.38
C ALA A 111 6.87 -9.36 20.05
N ALA A 112 6.71 -8.28 19.26
CA ALA A 112 6.66 -6.92 19.76
C ALA A 112 5.32 -6.56 20.44
N ASN A 113 4.23 -7.24 20.07
CA ASN A 113 2.87 -6.95 20.54
C ASN A 113 2.19 -8.23 21.04
N PRO A 114 2.64 -8.82 22.17
CA PRO A 114 2.12 -10.08 22.66
C PRO A 114 0.61 -10.04 22.93
N ASP A 115 0.12 -8.92 23.47
CA ASP A 115 -1.29 -8.73 23.84
C ASP A 115 -2.14 -8.03 22.75
N GLY A 116 -1.52 -7.68 21.60
CA GLY A 116 -2.21 -7.00 20.50
C GLY A 116 -3.12 -7.94 19.71
N TYR A 117 -4.23 -7.42 19.20
CA TYR A 117 -5.10 -8.16 18.27
C TYR A 117 -4.60 -7.95 16.85
N ILE A 118 -3.92 -8.96 16.30
CA ILE A 118 -3.25 -8.88 15.00
C ILE A 118 -4.17 -9.41 13.91
N VAL A 119 -4.53 -8.52 13.00
CA VAL A 119 -5.27 -8.82 11.77
C VAL A 119 -4.28 -8.89 10.61
N TYR A 120 -4.13 -10.06 10.01
CA TYR A 120 -3.34 -10.22 8.79
C TYR A 120 -4.23 -10.08 7.56
N LYS A 121 -3.86 -9.20 6.62
CA LYS A 121 -4.54 -9.06 5.33
C LYS A 121 -3.62 -9.48 4.19
N PRO A 122 -3.74 -10.71 3.64
CA PRO A 122 -2.91 -11.18 2.54
C PRO A 122 -3.04 -10.28 1.29
N HIS A 123 -1.99 -10.24 0.47
CA HIS A 123 -2.01 -9.41 -0.74
C HIS A 123 -3.08 -9.91 -1.74
N PRO A 124 -3.90 -9.03 -2.34
CA PRO A 124 -4.99 -9.44 -3.24
C PRO A 124 -4.51 -10.25 -4.46
N ASP A 125 -3.35 -9.90 -5.04
CA ASP A 125 -2.80 -10.66 -6.17
C ASP A 125 -2.36 -12.08 -5.79
N VAL A 126 -1.98 -12.32 -4.53
CA VAL A 126 -1.66 -13.66 -4.02
C VAL A 126 -2.95 -14.47 -3.84
N VAL A 127 -3.97 -13.86 -3.24
CA VAL A 127 -5.31 -14.45 -3.08
C VAL A 127 -5.93 -14.81 -4.44
N ALA A 128 -5.80 -13.92 -5.42
CA ALA A 128 -6.33 -14.14 -6.77
C ALA A 128 -5.55 -15.22 -7.57
N GLY A 129 -4.42 -15.70 -7.05
CA GLY A 129 -3.52 -16.65 -7.69
C GLY A 129 -2.73 -16.05 -8.86
N LEU A 130 -2.56 -14.72 -8.88
CA LEU A 130 -1.80 -13.98 -9.89
C LEU A 130 -0.31 -13.88 -9.52
N ARG A 131 0.01 -14.08 -8.24
CA ARG A 131 1.37 -14.14 -7.70
C ARG A 131 1.49 -15.35 -6.79
N HIS A 132 2.71 -15.88 -6.66
CA HIS A 132 3.00 -16.96 -5.73
C HIS A 132 2.77 -16.50 -4.29
N LYS A 133 2.20 -17.38 -3.46
CA LYS A 133 2.19 -17.20 -2.01
C LYS A 133 3.61 -17.09 -1.48
N GLY A 134 3.77 -16.38 -0.37
CA GLY A 134 5.02 -16.39 0.37
C GLY A 134 5.34 -17.80 0.88
N GLN A 135 6.62 -18.06 1.12
CA GLN A 135 7.04 -19.34 1.69
C GLN A 135 6.41 -19.50 3.09
N ASP A 136 5.77 -20.64 3.34
CA ASP A 136 5.12 -20.99 4.62
C ASP A 136 3.97 -20.07 5.06
N GLU A 137 3.41 -19.24 4.18
CA GLU A 137 2.36 -18.27 4.53
C GLU A 137 1.07 -18.95 5.05
N ASP A 138 0.86 -20.23 4.77
CA ASP A 138 -0.23 -21.02 5.35
C ASP A 138 -0.11 -21.16 6.88
N GLN A 139 1.08 -20.89 7.45
CA GLN A 139 1.33 -20.84 8.90
C GLN A 139 0.98 -19.47 9.53
N ALA A 140 0.53 -18.47 8.77
CA ALA A 140 0.23 -17.13 9.27
C ALA A 140 -0.74 -17.14 10.46
N LYS A 141 -1.71 -18.07 10.49
CA LYS A 141 -2.68 -18.25 11.59
C LYS A 141 -2.04 -18.52 12.95
N ARG A 142 -0.76 -18.91 13.00
CA ARG A 142 -0.03 -19.11 14.26
C ARG A 142 0.43 -17.81 14.90
N TRP A 143 0.49 -16.72 14.11
CA TRP A 143 1.10 -15.45 14.51
C TRP A 143 0.11 -14.29 14.51
N CYS A 144 -1.07 -14.46 13.92
CA CYS A 144 -2.16 -13.49 13.92
C CYS A 144 -3.44 -14.08 14.53
N ASP A 145 -4.32 -13.22 15.02
CA ASP A 145 -5.62 -13.61 15.59
C ASP A 145 -6.65 -13.82 14.48
N GLU A 146 -6.56 -13.04 13.40
CA GLU A 146 -7.49 -13.11 12.28
C GLU A 146 -6.79 -12.92 10.93
N ILE A 147 -7.26 -13.63 9.90
CA ILE A 147 -6.88 -13.41 8.51
C ILE A 147 -8.08 -12.87 7.74
N VAL A 148 -7.97 -11.64 7.22
CA VAL A 148 -9.04 -10.98 6.46
C VAL A 148 -8.67 -10.90 4.98
N VAL A 149 -9.48 -11.52 4.13
CA VAL A 149 -9.22 -11.59 2.68
C VAL A 149 -10.05 -10.56 1.93
N ASP A 150 -11.38 -10.60 2.11
CA ASP A 150 -12.34 -9.87 1.28
C ASP A 150 -12.78 -8.52 1.84
N ILE A 151 -12.10 -7.99 2.87
CA ILE A 151 -12.45 -6.71 3.49
C ILE A 151 -11.79 -5.54 2.75
N SER A 152 -12.53 -4.46 2.50
CA SER A 152 -11.98 -3.22 1.92
C SER A 152 -10.83 -2.70 2.79
N MET A 153 -9.69 -2.39 2.16
CA MET A 153 -8.53 -1.84 2.86
C MET A 153 -8.88 -0.53 3.55
N GLY A 154 -9.62 0.35 2.88
CA GLY A 154 -9.99 1.66 3.42
C GLY A 154 -10.89 1.57 4.66
N TYR A 155 -11.87 0.68 4.62
CA TYR A 155 -12.73 0.33 5.75
C TYR A 155 -11.95 -0.27 6.91
N LEU A 156 -11.01 -1.17 6.63
CA LEU A 156 -10.17 -1.79 7.66
C LEU A 156 -9.24 -0.77 8.31
N LEU A 157 -8.58 0.07 7.51
CA LEU A 157 -7.70 1.14 8.00
C LEU A 157 -8.45 2.11 8.91
N ALA A 158 -9.71 2.43 8.63
CA ALA A 158 -10.52 3.29 9.49
C ALA A 158 -10.75 2.69 10.89
N GLN A 159 -10.79 1.36 10.99
CA GLN A 159 -11.14 0.65 12.22
C GLN A 159 -9.97 0.08 13.01
N VAL A 160 -8.78 -0.04 12.45
CA VAL A 160 -7.59 -0.47 13.23
C VAL A 160 -6.97 0.69 13.99
N ASP A 161 -6.14 0.40 14.99
CA ASP A 161 -5.41 1.41 15.76
C ASP A 161 -4.03 1.68 15.14
N GLU A 162 -3.34 0.60 14.76
CA GLU A 162 -2.00 0.65 14.21
C GLU A 162 -1.89 -0.17 12.91
N VAL A 163 -0.92 0.20 12.07
CA VAL A 163 -0.52 -0.58 10.89
C VAL A 163 0.96 -0.89 10.97
N HIS A 164 1.31 -2.17 10.94
CA HIS A 164 2.70 -2.65 10.97
C HIS A 164 3.05 -3.22 9.61
N THR A 165 4.06 -2.66 8.95
CA THR A 165 4.35 -2.99 7.55
C THR A 165 5.84 -3.03 7.24
N LEU A 166 6.23 -3.75 6.18
CA LEU A 166 7.57 -3.62 5.61
C LEU A 166 7.63 -2.37 4.75
N THR A 167 7.08 -2.44 3.53
CA THR A 167 7.18 -1.36 2.54
C THR A 167 5.86 -1.09 1.80
N SER A 168 4.75 -1.62 2.31
CA SER A 168 3.45 -1.53 1.65
C SER A 168 2.97 -0.09 1.54
N LEU A 169 2.32 0.26 0.44
CA LEU A 169 1.63 1.55 0.31
C LEU A 169 0.53 1.72 1.39
N ALA A 170 0.00 0.62 1.94
CA ALA A 170 -1.00 0.65 2.99
C ALA A 170 -0.55 1.44 4.23
N GLY A 171 0.76 1.46 4.55
CA GLY A 171 1.28 2.31 5.63
C GLY A 171 1.13 3.79 5.33
N PHE A 172 1.36 4.23 4.09
CA PHE A 172 1.08 5.61 3.70
C PHE A 172 -0.42 5.93 3.76
N GLU A 173 -1.28 5.03 3.28
CA GLU A 173 -2.74 5.20 3.35
C GLU A 173 -3.27 5.28 4.80
N ALA A 174 -2.58 4.61 5.73
CA ALA A 174 -2.83 4.69 7.16
C ALA A 174 -2.43 6.05 7.75
N LEU A 175 -1.27 6.60 7.35
CA LEU A 175 -0.85 7.95 7.72
C LEU A 175 -1.87 9.01 7.26
N LEU A 176 -2.42 8.89 6.05
CA LEU A 176 -3.47 9.81 5.56
C LEU A 176 -4.69 9.86 6.51
N ARG A 177 -5.01 8.72 7.14
CA ARG A 177 -6.11 8.51 8.09
C ARG A 177 -5.71 8.76 9.55
N GLY A 178 -4.50 9.27 9.81
CA GLY A 178 -4.02 9.57 11.16
C GLY A 178 -3.77 8.34 12.03
N LYS A 179 -3.53 7.17 11.43
CA LYS A 179 -3.21 5.94 12.16
C LYS A 179 -1.74 5.90 12.51
N LYS A 180 -1.41 5.26 13.62
CA LYS A 180 -0.01 4.97 13.96
C LYS A 180 0.52 3.92 13.00
N VAL A 181 1.74 4.13 12.50
CA VAL A 181 2.38 3.24 11.53
C VAL A 181 3.76 2.86 12.02
N VAL A 182 4.02 1.55 12.02
CA VAL A 182 5.30 0.96 12.40
C VAL A 182 5.94 0.33 11.16
N CYS A 183 7.15 0.77 10.81
CA CYS A 183 7.87 0.33 9.62
C CYS A 183 9.02 -0.60 9.99
N TYR A 184 8.92 -1.85 9.52
CA TYR A 184 9.98 -2.86 9.61
C TYR A 184 10.89 -2.85 8.37
N GLY A 185 10.50 -2.13 7.32
CA GLY A 185 11.32 -1.77 6.17
C GLY A 185 11.58 -0.26 6.11
N LEU A 186 12.03 0.20 4.96
CA LEU A 186 12.35 1.60 4.65
C LEU A 186 11.51 2.10 3.44
N PRO A 187 10.16 2.07 3.52
CA PRO A 187 9.32 2.64 2.46
C PRO A 187 9.58 4.13 2.30
N PHE A 188 9.13 4.72 1.19
CA PHE A 188 9.35 6.13 0.88
C PHE A 188 8.91 7.11 1.97
N TYR A 189 7.93 6.73 2.80
CA TYR A 189 7.35 7.53 3.88
C TYR A 189 7.98 7.29 5.27
N ALA A 190 8.90 6.33 5.41
CA ALA A 190 9.66 6.10 6.64
C ALA A 190 10.84 7.10 6.77
N GLY A 191 11.34 7.32 7.98
CA GLY A 191 12.52 8.16 8.24
C GLY A 191 12.24 9.66 8.30
N TRP A 192 10.99 10.09 8.15
CA TRP A 192 10.59 11.51 8.20
C TRP A 192 9.96 11.92 9.53
N GLY A 193 9.95 11.03 10.53
CA GLY A 193 9.38 11.27 11.86
C GLY A 193 7.85 11.14 11.96
N LEU A 194 7.20 10.62 10.92
CA LEU A 194 5.75 10.35 10.88
C LEU A 194 5.40 8.89 11.21
N THR A 195 6.41 8.03 11.30
CA THR A 195 6.32 6.59 11.54
C THR A 195 7.24 6.20 12.70
N GLU A 196 6.94 5.07 13.34
CA GLU A 196 7.88 4.39 14.21
C GLU A 196 8.73 3.44 13.35
N ASP A 197 10.00 3.78 13.15
CA ASP A 197 10.88 3.07 12.23
C ASP A 197 11.84 2.15 12.98
N LEU A 198 11.84 0.86 12.62
CA LEU A 198 12.73 -0.15 13.22
C LEU A 198 14.12 -0.14 12.56
N LEU A 199 14.21 0.53 11.41
CA LEU A 199 15.43 0.74 10.65
C LEU A 199 15.61 2.23 10.42
N SER A 200 16.85 2.71 10.46
CA SER A 200 17.16 4.10 10.16
C SER A 200 17.78 4.24 8.78
N LEU A 201 17.57 5.39 8.15
CA LEU A 201 18.22 5.78 6.90
C LEU A 201 18.79 7.19 7.06
N GLU A 202 20.09 7.29 7.30
CA GLU A 202 20.78 8.54 7.67
C GLU A 202 20.55 9.69 6.66
N ARG A 203 20.33 9.35 5.40
CA ARG A 203 20.13 10.31 4.31
C ARG A 203 18.80 11.08 4.43
N ARG A 204 17.80 10.53 5.14
CA ARG A 204 16.54 11.20 5.48
C ARG A 204 16.69 11.90 6.82
N ALA A 205 17.26 13.10 6.78
CA ALA A 205 17.65 13.85 7.99
C ALA A 205 16.60 14.89 8.44
N ARG A 206 15.50 15.07 7.69
CA ARG A 206 14.47 16.06 7.96
C ARG A 206 13.26 15.41 8.65
N LYS A 207 12.65 16.13 9.59
CA LYS A 207 11.31 15.80 10.08
C LYS A 207 10.26 16.54 9.26
N LEU A 208 9.21 15.84 8.87
CA LEU A 208 8.11 16.39 8.09
C LEU A 208 6.80 16.37 8.87
N ALA A 209 5.97 17.38 8.66
CA ALA A 209 4.56 17.31 8.94
C ALA A 209 3.85 16.45 7.86
N LEU A 210 2.70 15.88 8.22
CA LEU A 210 1.95 15.00 7.31
C LEU A 210 1.60 15.69 5.98
N ASN A 211 1.21 16.96 6.02
CA ASN A 211 0.87 17.71 4.80
C ASN A 211 2.11 18.00 3.92
N GLU A 212 3.32 18.12 4.49
CA GLU A 212 4.55 18.23 3.69
C GLU A 212 4.83 16.92 2.94
N LEU A 213 4.71 15.77 3.62
CA LEU A 213 4.84 14.46 2.99
C LEU A 213 3.82 14.28 1.86
N ILE A 214 2.56 14.65 2.11
CA ILE A 214 1.48 14.55 1.12
C ILE A 214 1.74 15.44 -0.09
N ALA A 215 2.17 16.69 0.13
CA ALA A 215 2.52 17.60 -0.95
C ALA A 215 3.63 17.00 -1.83
N GLY A 216 4.70 16.49 -1.22
CA GLY A 216 5.78 15.84 -1.97
C GLY A 216 5.29 14.62 -2.77
N VAL A 217 4.55 13.72 -2.12
CA VAL A 217 4.19 12.40 -2.66
C VAL A 217 3.05 12.46 -3.68
N LEU A 218 2.06 13.34 -3.51
CA LEU A 218 0.84 13.37 -4.32
C LEU A 218 0.71 14.61 -5.22
N ILE A 219 1.51 15.65 -5.00
CA ILE A 219 1.40 16.89 -5.79
C ILE A 219 2.66 17.12 -6.63
N LEU A 220 3.84 17.05 -6.03
CA LEU A 220 5.09 17.46 -6.68
C LEU A 220 5.78 16.33 -7.44
N TYR A 221 5.79 15.12 -6.89
CA TYR A 221 6.53 14.00 -7.45
C TYR A 221 5.83 13.32 -8.66
N PRO A 222 4.52 13.00 -8.62
CA PRO A 222 3.86 12.33 -9.73
C PRO A 222 3.37 13.30 -10.82
N THR A 223 3.40 12.82 -12.06
CA THR A 223 2.75 13.47 -13.21
C THR A 223 1.37 12.86 -13.43
N TYR A 224 0.33 13.70 -13.51
CA TYR A 224 -1.03 13.27 -13.80
C TYR A 224 -1.43 13.56 -15.24
N VAL A 225 -2.15 12.62 -15.85
CA VAL A 225 -2.73 12.77 -17.20
C VAL A 225 -4.23 12.53 -17.11
N SER A 226 -5.02 13.52 -17.54
CA SER A 226 -6.47 13.43 -17.56
C SER A 226 -6.92 12.33 -18.52
N ARG A 227 -7.81 11.45 -18.07
CA ARG A 227 -8.43 10.42 -18.90
C ARG A 227 -9.46 11.00 -19.86
N THR A 228 -10.08 12.13 -19.51
CA THR A 228 -11.06 12.78 -20.38
C THR A 228 -10.40 13.53 -21.52
N THR A 229 -9.25 14.18 -21.27
CA THR A 229 -8.61 15.09 -22.25
C THR A 229 -7.30 14.58 -22.84
N GLY A 230 -6.65 13.59 -22.21
CA GLY A 230 -5.32 13.10 -22.59
C GLY A 230 -4.18 14.08 -22.32
N LYS A 231 -4.43 15.19 -21.61
CA LYS A 231 -3.44 16.24 -21.29
C LYS A 231 -2.97 16.15 -19.84
N PHE A 232 -1.83 16.78 -19.54
CA PHE A 232 -1.38 16.96 -18.16
C PHE A 232 -2.45 17.65 -17.31
N THR A 233 -2.59 17.19 -16.08
CA THR A 233 -3.62 17.65 -15.16
C THR A 233 -3.11 17.67 -13.72
N THR A 234 -3.96 18.07 -12.78
CA THR A 234 -3.64 18.09 -11.34
C THR A 234 -4.15 16.84 -10.62
N PRO A 235 -3.60 16.49 -9.44
CA PRO A 235 -4.13 15.41 -8.62
C PRO A 235 -5.61 15.59 -8.27
N GLU A 236 -6.06 16.82 -8.01
CA GLU A 236 -7.46 17.12 -7.68
C GLU A 236 -8.38 16.78 -8.86
N ARG A 237 -7.97 17.14 -10.08
CA ARG A 237 -8.76 16.84 -11.27
C ARG A 237 -8.72 15.34 -11.61
N ALA A 238 -7.59 14.69 -11.43
CA ALA A 238 -7.48 13.24 -11.57
C ALA A 238 -8.38 12.50 -10.57
N LEU A 239 -8.51 13.03 -9.35
CA LEU A 239 -9.43 12.55 -8.34
C LEU A 239 -10.89 12.73 -8.77
N ASP A 240 -11.29 13.91 -9.26
CA ASP A 240 -12.64 14.14 -9.79
C ASP A 240 -13.00 13.12 -10.88
N GLU A 241 -12.11 12.96 -11.87
CA GLU A 241 -12.31 12.00 -12.97
C GLU A 241 -12.40 10.55 -12.49
N LEU A 242 -11.67 10.18 -11.43
CA LEU A 242 -11.74 8.84 -10.84
C LEU A 242 -13.08 8.61 -10.13
N LEU A 243 -13.59 9.62 -9.42
CA LEU A 243 -14.88 9.56 -8.73
C LEU A 243 -16.04 9.48 -9.73
N ASP A 244 -16.00 10.32 -10.77
CA ASP A 244 -16.97 10.28 -11.87
C ASP A 244 -16.96 8.91 -12.55
N TRP A 245 -15.77 8.37 -12.83
CA TRP A 245 -15.64 7.05 -13.44
C TRP A 245 -16.24 5.94 -12.56
N ARG A 246 -16.02 6.00 -11.24
CA ARG A 246 -16.59 5.07 -10.25
C ARG A 246 -18.13 5.16 -10.20
N ALA A 247 -18.69 6.36 -10.28
CA ALA A 247 -20.15 6.56 -10.24
C ALA A 247 -20.85 6.04 -11.50
N HIS A 248 -20.22 6.17 -12.68
CA HIS A 248 -20.84 5.86 -13.96
C HIS A 248 -20.50 4.48 -14.53
N ASN A 249 -19.53 3.76 -13.95
CA ASN A 249 -19.17 2.40 -14.40
C ASN A 249 -19.41 1.40 -13.26
N ALA A 250 -20.56 0.73 -13.29
CA ALA A 250 -20.73 -0.51 -12.54
C ALA A 250 -19.66 -1.53 -13.00
N PRO A 251 -19.07 -2.34 -12.11
CA PRO A 251 -17.97 -3.23 -12.47
C PRO A 251 -18.49 -4.42 -13.29
N THR A 252 -18.66 -4.24 -14.60
CA THR A 252 -18.77 -5.35 -15.55
C THR A 252 -17.41 -5.51 -16.24
N LEU A 253 -16.57 -6.37 -15.67
CA LEU A 253 -15.39 -6.85 -16.39
C LEU A 253 -15.88 -7.54 -17.69
N PRO A 254 -15.42 -7.11 -18.88
CA PRO A 254 -15.83 -7.72 -20.14
C PRO A 254 -15.56 -9.24 -20.15
N TYR A 255 -16.49 -10.03 -20.66
CA TYR A 255 -16.41 -11.51 -20.66
C TYR A 255 -15.12 -12.05 -21.32
N TRP A 256 -14.62 -11.40 -22.36
CA TRP A 256 -13.35 -11.77 -23.01
C TRP A 256 -12.13 -11.61 -22.08
N ARG A 257 -12.20 -10.70 -21.09
CA ARG A 257 -11.15 -10.53 -20.07
C ARG A 257 -11.21 -11.62 -18.99
N LYS A 258 -12.40 -12.18 -18.71
CA LYS A 258 -12.51 -13.41 -17.89
C LYS A 258 -11.89 -14.60 -18.61
N ALA A 259 -12.08 -14.70 -19.93
CA ALA A 259 -11.45 -15.74 -20.76
C ALA A 259 -9.93 -15.57 -20.85
N LEU A 260 -9.42 -14.35 -21.02
CA LEU A 260 -7.98 -14.07 -21.02
C LEU A 260 -7.33 -14.38 -19.66
N ARG A 261 -8.01 -14.05 -18.55
CA ARG A 261 -7.59 -14.47 -17.20
C ARG A 261 -7.56 -15.99 -17.04
N TRP A 262 -8.50 -16.70 -17.63
CA TRP A 262 -8.52 -18.17 -17.59
C TRP A 262 -7.37 -18.77 -18.40
N LEU A 263 -7.06 -18.20 -19.57
CA LEU A 263 -5.91 -18.60 -20.41
C LEU A 263 -4.57 -18.36 -19.70
N LEU A 264 -4.36 -17.18 -19.11
CA LEU A 264 -3.14 -16.89 -18.33
C LEU A 264 -2.99 -17.82 -17.11
N LYS A 265 -4.11 -18.17 -16.45
CA LYS A 265 -4.11 -19.18 -15.37
C LYS A 265 -3.73 -20.58 -15.86
N LEU A 266 -4.14 -20.95 -17.08
CA LEU A 266 -3.83 -22.25 -17.68
C LEU A 266 -2.35 -22.31 -18.06
N GLU A 267 -1.82 -21.25 -18.66
CA GLU A 267 -0.41 -21.13 -19.06
C GLU A 267 0.54 -21.20 -17.85
N MET A 268 0.19 -20.51 -16.75
CA MET A 268 0.94 -20.61 -15.49
C MET A 268 0.90 -22.03 -14.88
N ARG A 269 -0.25 -22.70 -14.89
CA ARG A 269 -0.39 -24.09 -14.40
C ARG A 269 0.42 -25.08 -15.24
N ILE A 270 0.48 -24.88 -16.55
CA ILE A 270 1.28 -25.70 -17.46
C ILE A 270 2.78 -25.48 -17.19
N ASN A 271 3.21 -24.23 -16.99
CA ASN A 271 4.60 -23.92 -16.65
C ASN A 271 5.02 -24.49 -15.28
N ASP A 272 4.15 -24.45 -14.27
CA ASP A 272 4.41 -25.07 -12.96
C ASP A 272 4.47 -26.60 -13.03
N TYR A 273 3.63 -27.22 -13.87
CA TYR A 273 3.68 -28.67 -14.13
C TYR A 273 4.98 -29.07 -14.84
N CYS A 274 5.40 -28.31 -15.85
CA CYS A 274 6.66 -28.54 -16.56
C CYS A 274 7.90 -28.33 -15.68
N LYS A 275 7.86 -27.42 -14.69
CA LYS A 275 8.94 -27.27 -13.70
C LYS A 275 9.02 -28.44 -12.71
N ARG A 276 7.89 -29.01 -12.29
CA ARG A 276 7.84 -30.17 -11.39
C ARG A 276 8.31 -31.48 -12.03
N ILE A 277 8.23 -31.63 -13.35
CA ILE A 277 8.71 -32.84 -14.07
C ILE A 277 10.23 -32.79 -14.32
N ARG A 278 10.88 -31.64 -14.14
CA ARG A 278 12.32 -31.45 -14.35
C ARG A 278 13.15 -31.49 -13.05
N GLN A 279 12.55 -31.83 -11.91
CA GLN A 279 13.23 -32.20 -10.66
C GLN A 279 13.05 -33.70 -10.42
#